data_AF-A0AAW1LVI1-F1
#
_entry.id   AF-A0AAW1LVI1-F1
#
_cell.length_a   1.000
_cell.length_b   1.000
_cell.length_c   1.000
_cell.angle_alpha   90.00
_cell.angle_beta   90.00
_cell.angle_gamma   90.00
#
_symmetry.space_group_name_H-M   'P 1'
#
loop_
_entity.id
_entity.type
_entity.pdbx_description
1 polymer ?
#
loop_
_entity_poly.entity_id
_entity_poly.type
_entity_poly.pdbx_seq_one_letter_code
_entity_poly.pdbx_strand_id
1 'polypeptide(L)' 'MAPITKEEWDKSQNIVRKVFDEASGRYRLIKGTGEIIEEIVSKERHKAINQQATQGDGAYFQTQLSANLKQ' A
#
# COMPACT_ATOMS: atom_id res chain seq x y z
N MET A 1 30.60 5.16 -3.70
CA MET A 1 29.47 6.10 -3.51
C MET A 1 29.98 7.27 -2.70
N ALA A 2 29.95 8.49 -3.24
CA ALA A 2 30.28 9.67 -2.45
C ALA A 2 29.11 10.01 -1.52
N PRO A 3 29.35 10.49 -0.30
CA PRO A 3 28.31 10.98 0.58
C PRO A 3 27.63 12.21 -0.04
N ILE A 4 26.31 12.28 0.08
CA ILE A 4 25.51 13.43 -0.36
C ILE A 4 25.79 14.64 0.53
N THR A 5 25.73 15.85 -0.04
CA THR A 5 25.81 17.07 0.76
C THR A 5 24.52 17.27 1.55
N LYS A 6 24.60 18.06 2.64
CA LYS A 6 23.42 18.42 3.44
C LYS A 6 22.34 19.10 2.60
N GLU A 7 22.73 20.01 1.72
CA GLU A 7 21.80 20.76 0.86
C GLU A 7 21.06 19.85 -0.13
N GLU A 8 21.75 18.86 -0.71
CA GLU A 8 21.14 17.85 -1.59
C GLU A 8 20.19 16.94 -0.82
N TRP A 9 20.57 16.54 0.40
CA TRP A 9 19.72 15.75 1.27
C TRP A 9 18.44 16.52 1.63
N ASP A 10 18.56 17.76 2.09
CA ASP A 10 17.42 18.62 2.46
C ASP A 10 16.47 18.84 1.26
N LYS A 11 17.02 19.07 0.06
CA LYS A 11 16.22 19.18 -1.17
C LYS A 11 15.45 17.88 -1.47
N SER A 12 16.09 16.73 -1.28
CA SER A 12 15.47 15.44 -1.54
C SER A 12 14.29 15.15 -0.61
N GLN A 13 14.34 15.60 0.66
CA GLN A 13 13.32 15.32 1.67
C GLN A 13 11.94 15.87 1.32
N ASN A 14 11.85 16.91 0.48
CA ASN A 14 10.57 17.51 0.10
C ASN A 14 9.92 16.85 -1.12
N ILE A 15 10.55 15.84 -1.72
CA ILE A 15 10.04 15.18 -2.92
C ILE A 15 9.22 13.95 -2.52
N VAL A 16 7.97 13.90 -2.98
CA VAL A 16 7.07 12.74 -2.85
C VAL A 16 6.86 12.12 -4.23
N ARG A 17 7.03 10.79 -4.32
CA ARG A 17 6.87 10.01 -5.56
C ARG A 17 5.93 8.85 -5.34
N LYS A 18 5.06 8.58 -6.32
CA LYS A 18 4.23 7.38 -6.35
C LYS A 18 4.98 6.29 -7.12
N VAL A 19 5.31 5.19 -6.45
CA VAL A 19 6.13 4.10 -6.99
C VAL A 19 5.35 2.81 -6.90
N PHE A 20 5.37 2.01 -7.97
CA PHE A 20 4.78 0.68 -7.96
C PHE A 20 5.69 -0.29 -7.21
N ASP A 21 5.15 -1.00 -6.22
CA ASP A 21 5.83 -2.03 -5.47
C ASP A 21 5.42 -3.41 -5.99
N GLU A 22 6.32 -4.06 -6.73
CA GLU A 22 6.10 -5.37 -7.35
C GLU A 22 5.81 -6.47 -6.32
N ALA A 23 6.37 -6.39 -5.12
CA ALA A 23 6.20 -7.43 -4.10
C ALA A 23 4.78 -7.48 -3.54
N SER A 24 4.12 -6.31 -3.42
CA SER A 24 2.74 -6.22 -2.93
C SER A 24 1.71 -5.98 -4.03
N GLY A 25 2.14 -5.63 -5.25
CA GLY A 25 1.28 -5.24 -6.36
C GLY A 25 0.56 -3.90 -6.16
N ARG A 26 1.05 -3.06 -5.24
CA ARG A 26 0.40 -1.79 -4.87
C ARG A 26 1.29 -0.59 -5.17
N TYR A 27 0.68 0.58 -5.35
CA TYR A 27 1.41 1.83 -5.41
C TYR A 27 1.67 2.36 -3.99
N ARG A 28 2.90 2.81 -3.73
CA ARG A 28 3.32 3.44 -2.47
C ARG A 28 3.70 4.90 -2.72
N LEU A 29 3.41 5.77 -1.76
CA LEU A 29 3.98 7.11 -1.73
C LEU A 29 5.31 7.06 -0.96
N ILE A 30 6.37 7.50 -1.62
CA ILE A 30 7.73 7.53 -1.08
C ILE A 30 8.17 8.98 -0.96
N LYS A 31 8.55 9.38 0.25
CA LYS A 31 9.14 10.69 0.55
C LYS A 31 10.65 10.57 0.72
N GLY A 32 11.38 11.55 0.19
CA GLY A 32 12.82 11.63 0.36
C GLY A 32 13.53 10.39 -0.20
N THR A 33 14.37 9.78 0.64
CA THR A 33 15.22 8.64 0.28
C THR A 33 14.57 7.28 0.48
N GLY A 34 13.34 7.21 1.03
CA GLY A 34 12.69 5.90 1.24
C GLY A 34 11.59 5.85 2.30
N GLU A 35 11.20 6.97 2.90
CA GLU A 35 10.10 6.99 3.86
C GLU A 35 8.79 6.66 3.12
N ILE A 36 8.09 5.62 3.55
CA ILE A 36 6.78 5.26 3.00
C ILE A 36 5.73 6.02 3.79
N ILE A 37 4.87 6.77 3.08
CA ILE A 37 3.80 7.55 3.69
C ILE A 37 2.42 7.11 3.17
N GLU A 38 1.38 7.43 3.94
CA GLU A 38 0.00 7.14 3.56
C GLU A 38 -0.59 8.25 2.67
N GLU A 39 -1.45 7.85 1.74
CA GLU A 39 -2.23 8.76 0.90
C GLU A 39 -3.59 9.00 1.55
N ILE A 40 -3.92 10.25 1.88
CA ILE A 40 -5.31 10.60 2.22
C ILE A 40 -6.12 10.56 0.93
N VAL A 41 -7.11 9.67 0.88
CA VAL A 41 -7.94 9.44 -0.30
C VAL A 41 -9.38 9.88 -0.07
N SER A 42 -10.15 10.06 -1.14
CA SER A 42 -11.59 10.28 -1.03
C SER A 42 -12.30 9.08 -0.40
N LYS A 43 -13.50 9.33 0.13
CA LYS A 43 -14.35 8.28 0.72
C LYS A 43 -14.63 7.15 -0.27
N GLU A 44 -14.89 7.49 -1.53
CA GLU A 44 -15.19 6.55 -2.60
C GLU A 44 -13.97 5.67 -2.90
N ARG A 45 -12.79 6.28 -2.96
CA ARG A 45 -11.54 5.55 -3.19
C ARG A 45 -11.19 4.64 -2.02
N HIS A 46 -11.39 5.13 -0.79
CA HIS A 46 -11.20 4.32 0.42
C HIS A 46 -12.10 3.07 0.41
N LYS A 47 -13.38 3.22 0.07
CA LYS A 47 -14.30 2.08 -0.08
C LYS A 47 -13.81 1.07 -1.13
N ALA A 48 -13.37 1.54 -2.29
CA ALA A 48 -12.87 0.67 -3.36
C ALA A 48 -11.61 -0.11 -2.93
N ILE A 49 -10.68 0.53 -2.21
CA ILE A 49 -9.49 -0.12 -1.66
C ILE A 49 -9.88 -1.23 -0.68
N ASN A 50 -10.79 -0.94 0.24
CA ASN A 50 -11.26 -1.93 1.22
C ASN A 50 -11.93 -3.12 0.54
N GLN A 51 -12.81 -2.89 -0.44
CA GLN A 51 -13.48 -3.96 -1.18
C GLN A 51 -12.48 -4.86 -1.93
N GLN A 52 -11.45 -4.28 -2.54
CA GLN A 52 -10.40 -5.05 -3.21
C GLN A 52 -9.57 -5.85 -2.19
N ALA A 53 -9.24 -5.26 -1.04
CA ALA A 53 -8.43 -5.90 -0.02
C ALA A 53 -9.12 -7.12 0.64
N THR A 54 -10.44 -7.08 0.80
CA THR A 54 -11.21 -8.13 1.48
C THR A 54 -11.95 -9.09 0.54
N GLN A 55 -11.71 -9.00 -0.77
CA GLN A 55 -12.40 -9.82 -1.76
C GLN A 55 -12.24 -11.33 -1.52
N GLY A 56 -11.06 -11.77 -1.05
CA GLY A 56 -10.78 -13.17 -0.74
C GLY A 56 -11.43 -13.68 0.55
N ASP A 57 -11.71 -12.79 1.50
CA ASP A 57 -12.17 -13.15 2.85
C ASP A 57 -13.55 -13.81 2.81
N GLY A 58 -14.44 -13.27 1.96
CA GLY A 58 -15.79 -13.83 1.78
C GLY A 58 -15.76 -15.24 1.20
N ALA A 59 -14.91 -15.47 0.19
CA ALA A 59 -14.77 -16.79 -0.42
C ALA A 59 -14.17 -17.82 0.56
N TYR A 60 -13.15 -17.41 1.31
CA TYR A 60 -12.55 -18.24 2.35
C TYR A 60 -13.56 -18.60 3.44
N PHE A 61 -14.31 -17.61 3.95
CA PHE A 61 -15.35 -17.82 4.96
C PHE A 61 -16.42 -18.81 4.48
N GLN A 62 -16.93 -18.66 3.25
CA GLN A 62 -17.94 -19.56 2.69
C GLN A 62 -17.43 -20.99 2.52
N THR A 63 -16.16 -21.15 2.14
CA THR A 63 -15.52 -22.46 2.01
C THR A 63 -15.42 -23.16 3.36
N GLN A 64 -14.98 -22.43 4.38
CA GLN A 64 -14.85 -22.96 5.75
C GLN A 64 -16.21 -23.30 6.37
N LEU A 65 -17.22 -22.43 6.19
CA LEU A 65 -18.57 -22.68 6.65
C LEU A 65 -19.15 -23.96 6.03
N SER A 66 -18.98 -24.12 4.72
CA SER A 66 -19.44 -25.29 3.96
C SER A 66 -18.72 -26.59 4.38
N ALA A 67 -17.43 -26.51 4.73
CA ALA A 67 -16.67 -27.65 5.23
C ALA A 67 -17.14 -28.11 6.61
N ASN A 68 -17.49 -27.17 7.49
CA ASN A 68 -17.97 -27.47 8.85
C ASN A 68 -19.42 -28.00 8.88
N LEU A 69 -20.27 -27.57 7.94
CA LEU A 69 -21.66 -28.07 7.80
C LEU A 69 -21.77 -29.46 7.17
N LYS A 70 -20.68 -29.98 6.57
CA LYS A 70 -20.63 -31.31 5.94
C LYS A 70 -20.03 -32.40 6.85
N GLN A 71 -19.64 -32.05 8.08
CA GLN A 71 -19.30 -33.01 9.15
C GLN A 71 -20.55 -33.37 9.94
#